data_AF-A0AAX3JQ61-F1
#
_entry.id   AF-A0AAX3JQ61-F1
#
_cell.length_a   1.000
_cell.length_b   1.000
_cell.length_c   1.000
_cell.angle_alpha   90.00
_cell.angle_beta   90.00
_cell.angle_gamma   90.00
#
_symmetry.space_group_name_H-M   'P 1'
#
loop_
_entity.id
_entity.type
_entity.pdbx_description
1 polymer ?
#
loop_
_entity_poly.entity_id
_entity_poly.type
_entity_poly.pdbx_seq_one_letter_code
_entity_poly.pdbx_strand_id
1 'polypeptide(L)'
;MTAAIPQTVITRQMVFNELVKAGINKDIADDLAYRYYKNELTHKNIEFLKENFNIKLEKVESSLKADIEKVETNLKSDIRELNNKIDNKLTNLIINVDNVKNEISLVKKDIYNLEKNNKWIFSLTFALWLTVLGGFIALILN
;
A
#
# COMPACT_ATOMS: atom_id res chain seq x y z
N MET A 1 -7.37 57.48 -25.54
CA MET A 1 -6.75 56.67 -26.60
C MET A 1 -5.25 56.93 -26.54
N THR A 2 -4.48 56.03 -25.95
CA THR A 2 -3.02 56.17 -25.81
C THR A 2 -2.36 55.72 -27.11
N ALA A 3 -1.64 56.64 -27.78
CA ALA A 3 -0.92 56.33 -29.02
C ALA A 3 0.17 55.29 -28.74
N ALA A 4 0.16 54.18 -29.48
CA ALA A 4 1.24 53.20 -29.44
C ALA A 4 2.52 53.84 -29.98
N ILE A 5 3.58 53.83 -29.17
CA ILE A 5 4.91 54.29 -29.61
C ILE A 5 5.42 53.26 -30.63
N PRO A 6 5.83 53.66 -31.85
CA PRO A 6 6.34 52.73 -32.84
C PRO A 6 7.62 52.07 -32.29
N GLN A 7 7.62 50.74 -32.17
CA GLN A 7 8.83 49.99 -31.84
C GLN A 7 9.83 50.15 -32.98
N THR A 8 11.02 50.66 -32.67
CA THR A 8 12.11 50.77 -33.62
C THR A 8 12.69 49.38 -33.89
N VAL A 9 12.49 48.88 -35.12
CA VAL A 9 13.09 47.61 -35.56
C VAL A 9 14.57 47.86 -35.85
N ILE A 10 15.46 47.24 -35.08
CA ILE A 10 16.91 47.35 -35.27
C ILE A 10 17.33 46.46 -36.45
N THR A 11 17.86 47.06 -37.50
CA THR A 11 18.29 46.34 -38.72
C THR A 11 19.76 45.91 -38.65
N ARG A 12 20.16 44.90 -39.46
CA ARG A 12 21.57 44.53 -39.64
C ARG A 12 22.45 45.72 -39.97
N GLN A 13 21.99 46.58 -40.88
CA GLN A 13 22.76 47.74 -41.32
C GLN A 13 22.92 48.78 -40.20
N MET A 14 21.89 48.98 -39.39
CA MET A 14 21.99 49.86 -38.21
C MET A 14 23.05 49.33 -37.23
N VAL A 15 23.02 48.03 -36.95
CA VAL A 15 23.99 47.39 -36.04
C VAL A 15 25.40 47.45 -36.63
N PHE A 16 25.55 47.11 -37.92
CA PHE A 16 26.81 47.20 -38.65
C PHE A 16 27.39 48.61 -38.59
N ASN A 17 26.58 49.64 -38.89
CA ASN A 17 27.01 51.03 -38.88
C ASN A 17 27.47 51.46 -37.49
N GLU A 18 26.76 51.07 -36.43
CA GLU A 18 27.15 51.39 -35.05
C GLU A 18 28.42 50.64 -34.62
N LEU A 19 28.59 49.37 -35.00
CA LEU A 19 29.81 48.59 -34.75
C LEU A 19 31.04 49.20 -35.45
N VAL A 20 30.88 49.63 -36.71
CA VAL A 20 31.94 50.30 -37.47
C VAL A 20 32.28 51.67 -36.87
N LYS A 21 31.27 52.46 -36.45
CA LYS A 21 31.50 53.75 -35.75
C LYS A 21 32.23 53.56 -34.42
N ALA A 22 32.01 52.46 -33.72
CA ALA A 22 32.72 52.10 -32.51
C ALA A 22 34.18 51.64 -32.76
N GLY A 23 34.65 51.66 -34.01
CA GLY A 23 36.02 51.31 -34.38
C GLY A 23 36.26 49.83 -34.62
N ILE A 24 35.22 49.00 -34.71
CA ILE A 24 35.35 47.57 -35.03
C ILE A 24 35.70 47.42 -36.51
N ASN A 25 36.63 46.51 -36.81
CA ASN A 25 36.99 46.15 -38.18
C ASN A 25 35.74 45.76 -39.00
N LYS A 26 35.65 46.22 -40.26
CA LYS A 26 34.45 46.02 -41.10
C LYS A 26 34.05 44.56 -41.26
N ASP A 27 35.00 43.64 -41.44
CA ASP A 27 34.69 42.21 -41.62
C ASP A 27 34.14 41.60 -40.32
N ILE A 28 34.71 42.02 -39.17
CA ILE A 28 34.23 41.62 -37.84
C ILE A 28 32.87 42.25 -37.53
N ALA A 29 32.65 43.51 -37.89
CA ALA A 29 31.38 44.20 -37.71
C ALA A 29 30.28 43.62 -38.60
N ASP A 30 30.61 43.20 -39.82
CA ASP A 30 29.69 42.57 -40.76
C ASP A 30 29.25 41.19 -40.26
N ASP A 31 30.19 40.42 -39.73
CA ASP A 31 29.92 39.16 -39.04
C ASP A 31 29.06 39.39 -37.80
N LEU A 32 29.46 40.23 -36.83
CA LEU A 32 28.66 40.47 -35.62
C LEU A 32 27.26 41.04 -35.90
N ALA A 33 27.13 41.97 -36.84
CA ALA A 33 25.84 42.49 -37.25
C ALA A 33 24.99 41.41 -37.91
N TYR A 34 25.62 40.52 -38.70
CA TYR A 34 24.96 39.33 -39.25
C TYR A 34 24.50 38.41 -38.12
N ARG A 35 25.35 38.07 -37.15
CA ARG A 35 25.03 37.21 -36.01
C ARG A 35 23.95 37.81 -35.10
N TYR A 36 23.96 39.13 -34.88
CA TYR A 36 22.93 39.84 -34.13
C TYR A 36 21.60 39.87 -34.90
N TYR A 37 21.63 40.25 -36.17
CA TYR A 37 20.45 40.24 -37.04
C TYR A 37 19.86 38.83 -37.21
N LYS A 38 20.73 37.81 -37.22
CA LYS A 38 20.37 36.39 -37.27
C LYS A 38 20.15 35.78 -35.88
N ASN A 39 20.33 36.55 -34.80
CA ASN A 39 20.28 36.15 -33.40
C ASN A 39 21.06 34.86 -33.09
N GLU A 40 22.38 34.76 -33.21
CA GLU A 40 23.07 33.44 -33.10
C GLU A 40 23.15 32.78 -31.71
N LEU A 41 22.53 33.35 -30.66
CA LEU A 41 21.84 32.51 -29.66
C LEU A 41 20.41 32.30 -30.14
N THR A 42 20.30 31.54 -31.22
CA THR A 42 19.12 31.56 -32.10
C THR A 42 17.94 30.93 -31.43
N HIS A 43 16.74 31.37 -31.79
CA HIS A 43 15.49 30.68 -31.47
C HIS A 43 15.66 29.16 -31.63
N LYS A 44 16.38 28.72 -32.66
CA LYS A 44 16.77 27.34 -32.93
C LYS A 44 17.60 26.66 -31.82
N ASN A 45 18.54 27.36 -31.18
CA ASN A 45 19.31 26.81 -30.06
C ASN A 45 18.44 26.66 -28.81
N ILE A 46 17.54 27.62 -28.57
CA ILE A 46 16.57 27.56 -27.46
C ILE A 46 15.56 26.43 -27.71
N GLU A 47 15.09 26.29 -28.94
CA GLU A 47 14.19 25.23 -29.39
C GLU A 47 14.86 23.85 -29.26
N PHE A 48 16.12 23.72 -29.68
CA PHE A 48 16.90 22.49 -29.48
C PHE A 48 17.06 22.12 -28.00
N LEU A 49 17.38 23.09 -27.14
CA LEU A 49 17.48 22.86 -25.70
C LEU A 49 16.13 22.45 -25.11
N LYS A 50 15.05 23.13 -25.49
CA LYS A 50 13.69 22.80 -25.07
C LYS A 50 13.32 21.37 -25.46
N GLU A 51 13.58 20.99 -26.70
CA GLU A 51 13.32 19.64 -27.20
C GLU A 51 14.14 18.59 -26.44
N ASN A 52 15.44 18.86 -26.22
CA ASN A 52 16.29 17.95 -25.46
C ASN A 52 15.81 17.78 -24.01
N PHE A 53 15.38 18.86 -23.37
CA PHE A 53 14.81 18.82 -22.01
C PHE A 53 13.49 18.07 -21.98
N ASN A 54 12.58 18.31 -22.94
CA ASN A 54 11.32 17.59 -23.05
C ASN A 54 11.56 16.08 -23.17
N ILE A 55 12.43 15.65 -24.09
CA ILE A 55 12.79 14.22 -24.27
C ILE A 55 13.35 13.62 -22.97
N LYS A 56 14.23 14.36 -22.27
CA LYS A 56 14.79 13.89 -20.99
C LYS A 56 13.71 13.78 -19.91
N LEU A 57 12.79 14.74 -19.84
CA LEU A 57 11.68 14.73 -18.89
C LEU A 57 10.72 13.58 -19.17
N GLU A 58 10.35 13.34 -20.43
CA GLU A 58 9.52 12.20 -20.82
C GLU A 58 10.20 10.86 -20.48
N LYS A 59 11.52 10.76 -20.66
CA LYS A 59 12.28 9.57 -20.26
C LYS A 59 12.30 9.36 -18.75
N VAL A 60 12.43 10.44 -17.97
CA VAL A 60 12.36 10.38 -16.51
C VAL A 60 10.95 10.00 -16.05
N GLU A 61 9.92 10.61 -16.63
CA GLU A 61 8.52 10.32 -16.30
C GLU A 61 8.16 8.86 -16.60
N SER A 62 8.54 8.35 -17.78
CA SER A 62 8.32 6.95 -18.14
C SER A 62 9.08 5.98 -17.24
N SER A 63 10.33 6.30 -16.86
CA SER A 63 11.10 5.48 -15.91
C SER A 63 10.44 5.45 -14.53
N LEU A 64 10.03 6.61 -14.02
CA LEU A 64 9.36 6.71 -12.72
C LEU A 64 8.02 5.98 -12.72
N LYS A 65 7.25 6.09 -13.80
CA LYS A 65 6.00 5.36 -13.96
C LYS A 65 6.22 3.84 -13.95
N ALA A 66 7.24 3.35 -14.65
CA ALA A 66 7.59 1.93 -14.65
C ALA A 66 8.03 1.44 -13.26
N ASP A 67 8.81 2.23 -12.54
CA ASP A 67 9.22 1.91 -11.16
C ASP A 67 8.01 1.87 -10.20
N ILE A 68 7.08 2.82 -10.33
CA ILE A 68 5.83 2.84 -9.56
C ILE A 68 4.98 1.60 -9.86
N GLU A 69 4.77 1.27 -11.14
CA GLU A 69 3.99 0.09 -11.54
C GLU A 69 4.61 -1.22 -11.01
N LYS A 70 5.95 -1.31 -11.01
CA LYS A 70 6.68 -2.44 -10.44
C LYS A 70 6.49 -2.54 -8.92
N VAL A 71 6.60 -1.42 -8.20
CA VAL A 71 6.36 -1.36 -6.76
C VAL A 71 4.92 -1.75 -6.43
N GLU A 72 3.92 -1.22 -7.16
CA GLU A 72 2.51 -1.57 -6.97
C GLU A 72 2.27 -3.07 -7.19
N THR A 73 2.86 -3.64 -8.24
CA THR A 73 2.71 -5.07 -8.55
C THR A 73 3.31 -5.95 -7.45
N ASN A 74 4.50 -5.59 -6.95
CA ASN A 74 5.15 -6.30 -5.85
C ASN A 74 4.32 -6.21 -4.56
N LEU A 75 3.85 -5.02 -4.19
CA LEU A 75 3.01 -4.83 -3.01
C LEU A 75 1.68 -5.60 -3.10
N LYS A 76 1.03 -5.62 -4.28
CA LYS A 76 -0.16 -6.45 -4.51
C LYS A 76 0.13 -7.95 -4.32
N SER A 77 1.28 -8.42 -4.80
CA SER A 77 1.73 -9.80 -4.60
C SER A 77 1.94 -10.13 -3.12
N ASP A 78 2.66 -9.27 -2.40
CA ASP A 78 2.96 -9.45 -0.98
C ASP A 78 1.69 -9.46 -0.13
N ILE A 79 0.73 -8.55 -0.41
CA ILE A 79 -0.57 -8.52 0.25
C ILE A 79 -1.34 -9.82 0.01
N ARG A 80 -1.32 -10.36 -1.23
CA ARG A 80 -1.99 -11.62 -1.55
C ARG A 80 -1.36 -12.79 -0.79
N GLU A 81 -0.04 -12.84 -0.71
CA GLU A 81 0.66 -13.89 0.05
C GLU A 81 0.34 -13.81 1.54
N LEU A 82 0.33 -12.61 2.12
CA LEU A 82 -0.03 -12.39 3.51
C LEU A 82 -1.48 -12.81 3.80
N ASN A 83 -2.42 -12.44 2.93
CA ASN A 83 -3.83 -12.87 3.06
C ASN A 83 -3.94 -14.40 3.06
N ASN A 84 -3.29 -15.09 2.12
CA ASN A 84 -3.28 -16.56 2.10
C ASN A 84 -2.69 -17.17 3.38
N LYS A 85 -1.61 -16.59 3.93
CA LYS A 85 -1.03 -17.04 5.20
C LYS A 85 -1.98 -16.82 6.37
N ILE A 86 -2.70 -15.69 6.40
CA ILE A 86 -3.70 -15.38 7.42
C ILE A 86 -4.86 -16.36 7.34
N ASP A 87 -5.41 -16.59 6.15
CA ASP A 87 -6.53 -17.51 5.94
C ASP A 87 -6.18 -18.93 6.39
N ASN A 88 -5.00 -19.44 6.00
CA ASN A 88 -4.53 -20.76 6.45
C ASN A 88 -4.40 -20.85 7.98
N LYS A 89 -3.85 -19.83 8.63
CA LYS A 89 -3.76 -19.79 10.10
C LYS A 89 -5.14 -19.74 10.75
N LEU A 90 -6.08 -18.97 10.19
CA LEU A 90 -7.44 -18.87 10.68
C LEU A 90 -8.18 -20.20 10.57
N THR A 91 -8.08 -20.89 9.42
CA THR A 91 -8.66 -22.23 9.23
C THR A 91 -8.11 -23.22 10.24
N ASN A 92 -6.79 -23.24 10.47
CA ASN A 92 -6.20 -24.12 11.48
C ASN A 92 -6.69 -23.81 12.89
N LEU A 93 -6.84 -22.54 13.25
CA LEU A 93 -7.39 -22.14 14.54
C LEU A 93 -8.86 -22.56 14.69
N ILE A 94 -9.68 -22.42 13.64
CA ILE A 94 -11.08 -22.87 13.64
C ILE A 94 -11.15 -24.37 13.89
N ILE A 95 -10.35 -25.17 13.17
CA ILE A 95 -10.29 -26.63 13.34
C ILE A 95 -9.91 -26.99 14.79
N ASN A 96 -8.90 -26.34 15.35
CA ASN A 96 -8.48 -26.60 16.73
C ASN A 96 -9.58 -26.26 17.74
N VAL A 97 -10.26 -25.13 17.55
CA VAL A 97 -11.39 -24.72 18.40
C VAL A 97 -12.53 -25.73 18.32
N ASP A 98 -12.86 -26.22 17.14
CA ASP A 98 -13.93 -27.20 16.96
C ASP A 98 -13.58 -28.57 17.57
N ASN A 99 -12.32 -28.99 17.49
CA ASN A 99 -11.83 -30.17 18.20
C ASN A 99 -11.99 -30.03 19.73
N VAL A 100 -11.56 -28.90 20.29
CA VAL A 100 -11.72 -28.62 21.74
C VAL A 100 -13.19 -28.59 22.14
N LYS A 101 -14.08 -28.00 21.34
CA LYS A 101 -15.53 -28.02 21.60
C LYS A 101 -16.08 -29.45 21.63
N ASN A 102 -15.64 -30.31 20.71
CA ASN A 102 -16.06 -31.70 20.66
C ASN A 102 -15.60 -32.47 21.91
N GLU A 103 -14.35 -32.30 22.32
CA GLU A 103 -13.81 -32.89 23.55
C GLU A 103 -14.60 -32.42 24.79
N ILE A 104 -14.87 -31.12 24.91
CA ILE A 104 -15.70 -30.56 26.00
C ILE A 104 -17.11 -31.17 26.00
N SER A 105 -17.71 -31.38 24.83
CA SER A 105 -19.03 -32.00 24.71
C SER A 105 -19.04 -33.45 25.24
N LEU A 106 -18.01 -34.23 24.89
CA LEU A 106 -17.83 -35.59 25.41
C LEU A 106 -17.65 -35.60 26.93
N VAL A 107 -16.76 -34.74 27.46
CA VAL A 107 -16.53 -34.62 28.91
C VAL A 107 -17.82 -34.24 29.64
N LYS A 108 -18.62 -33.30 29.11
CA LYS A 108 -19.92 -32.94 29.70
C LYS A 108 -20.88 -34.13 29.75
N LYS A 109 -20.92 -34.95 28.70
CA LYS A 109 -21.74 -36.17 28.66
C LYS A 109 -21.28 -37.18 29.71
N ASP A 110 -19.98 -37.37 29.85
CA ASP A 110 -19.41 -38.28 30.85
C ASP A 110 -19.71 -37.81 32.28
N ILE A 111 -19.55 -36.51 32.56
CA ILE A 111 -19.93 -35.89 33.84
C ILE A 111 -21.42 -36.11 34.14
N TYR A 112 -22.30 -35.88 33.16
CA TYR A 112 -23.74 -36.09 33.33
C TYR A 112 -24.06 -37.56 33.69
N ASN A 113 -23.43 -38.51 33.01
CA ASN A 113 -23.61 -39.93 33.30
C ASN A 113 -23.11 -40.30 34.71
N LEU A 114 -21.94 -39.77 35.12
CA LEU A 114 -21.40 -39.98 36.46
C LEU A 114 -22.32 -39.40 37.54
N GLU A 115 -22.86 -38.19 37.34
CA GLU A 115 -23.80 -37.56 38.29
C GLU A 115 -25.06 -38.42 38.45
N LYS A 116 -25.62 -38.91 37.33
CA LYS A 116 -26.79 -39.79 37.33
C LYS A 116 -26.52 -41.10 38.09
N ASN A 117 -25.38 -41.74 37.81
CA ASN A 117 -24.98 -42.98 38.48
C ASN A 117 -24.77 -42.76 39.98
N ASN A 118 -24.13 -41.68 40.38
CA ASN A 118 -23.93 -41.34 41.79
C ASN A 118 -25.26 -41.10 42.51
N LYS A 119 -26.20 -40.36 41.90
CA LYS A 119 -27.55 -40.18 42.47
C LYS A 119 -28.28 -41.51 42.66
N TRP A 120 -28.14 -42.43 41.71
CA TRP A 120 -28.73 -43.76 41.77
C TRP A 120 -28.13 -44.61 42.89
N ILE A 121 -26.78 -44.67 42.99
CA ILE A 121 -26.08 -45.39 44.05
C ILE A 121 -26.43 -44.83 45.44
N PHE A 122 -26.44 -43.50 45.59
CA PHE A 122 -26.80 -42.86 46.86
C PHE A 122 -28.20 -43.27 47.30
N SER A 123 -29.19 -43.20 46.40
CA SER A 123 -30.57 -43.61 46.68
C SER A 123 -30.67 -45.07 47.12
N LEU A 124 -29.93 -45.97 46.45
CA LEU A 124 -29.88 -47.39 46.81
C LEU A 124 -29.25 -47.62 48.19
N THR A 125 -28.10 -47.00 48.47
CA THR A 125 -27.42 -47.14 49.77
C THR A 125 -28.26 -46.57 50.92
N PHE A 126 -28.96 -45.47 50.69
CA PHE A 126 -29.87 -44.86 51.66
C PHE A 126 -31.06 -45.78 51.96
N ALA A 127 -31.66 -46.38 50.94
CA ALA A 127 -32.74 -47.35 51.10
C ALA A 127 -32.29 -48.58 51.91
N LEU A 128 -31.14 -49.16 51.58
CA LEU A 128 -30.56 -50.29 52.32
C LEU A 128 -30.30 -49.93 53.79
N TRP A 129 -29.76 -48.74 54.07
CA TRP A 129 -29.54 -48.27 55.43
C TRP A 129 -30.84 -48.16 56.24
N LEU A 130 -31.91 -47.61 55.65
CA LEU A 130 -33.23 -47.54 56.28
C LEU A 130 -33.82 -48.94 56.55
N THR A 131 -33.68 -49.88 55.61
CA THR A 131 -34.16 -51.27 55.78
C THR A 131 -33.48 -51.96 56.96
N VAL A 132 -32.14 -51.84 57.05
CA VAL A 132 -31.37 -52.43 58.16
C VAL A 132 -31.78 -51.79 59.50
N LEU A 133 -31.88 -50.46 59.56
CA LEU A 133 -32.28 -49.75 60.77
C LEU A 133 -33.69 -50.15 61.24
N GLY A 134 -34.66 -50.23 60.31
CA GLY A 134 -36.03 -50.66 60.62
C GLY A 134 -36.10 -52.10 61.16
N GLY A 135 -35.28 -53.01 60.62
CA GLY A 135 -35.17 -54.38 61.12
C GLY A 135 -34.66 -54.45 62.56
N PHE A 136 -33.65 -53.64 62.92
CA PHE A 136 -33.18 -53.54 64.30
C PHE A 136 -34.24 -52.99 65.25
N ILE A 137 -34.97 -51.94 64.84
CA ILE A 137 -36.06 -51.36 65.65
C ILE A 137 -37.16 -52.41 65.89
N ALA A 138 -37.54 -53.15 64.85
CA ALA A 138 -38.55 -54.22 64.97
C ALA A 138 -38.13 -55.33 65.94
N LEU A 139 -36.85 -55.70 66.00
CA LEU A 139 -36.32 -56.67 66.95
C LEU A 139 -36.30 -56.18 68.41
N ILE A 140 -36.15 -54.87 68.63
CA ILE A 140 -36.13 -54.29 69.98
C ILE A 140 -37.54 -54.12 70.56
N LEU A 141 -38.53 -53.86 69.71
CA LEU A 141 -39.91 -53.57 70.11
C LEU A 141 -40.82 -54.80 70.23
N ASN A 142 -40.36 -55.97 69.81
CA ASN A 142 -41.12 -57.22 69.76
C ASN A 142 -40.64 -58.20 70.84
#